data_AF-A0A956WBK0-F1
#
_entry.id   AF-A0A956WBK0-F1
#
_cell.length_a   1.000
_cell.length_b   1.000
_cell.length_c   1.000
_cell.angle_alpha   90.00
_cell.angle_beta   90.00
_cell.angle_gamma   90.00
#
_symmetry.space_group_name_H-M   'P 1'
#
loop_
_entity.id
_entity.type
_entity.pdbx_description
1 polymer ?
#
loop_
_entity_poly.entity_id
_entity_poly.type
_entity_poly.pdbx_seq_one_letter_code
_entity_poly.pdbx_strand_id
1 'polypeptide(L)'
;MAQSNENTTVNTTTDASPGDVAARLTMIEQRIAHPLTEEGRTLVTDRIVRSIALGAALHAYPLANADEPEIDFDPLRGRRR
;
A
#
# COMPACT_ATOMS: atom_id res chain seq x y z
N MET A 1 -3.31 -23.55 40.22
CA MET A 1 -3.00 -23.53 38.77
C MET A 1 -3.53 -22.22 38.21
N ALA A 2 -2.68 -21.20 38.09
CA ALA A 2 -3.07 -19.90 37.56
C ALA A 2 -2.56 -19.83 36.12
N GLN A 3 -3.49 -19.68 35.17
CA GLN A 3 -3.18 -19.56 33.75
C GLN A 3 -2.58 -18.17 33.51
N SER A 4 -1.36 -18.17 32.96
CA SER A 4 -0.66 -16.99 32.47
C SER A 4 -1.42 -16.41 31.28
N ASN A 5 -1.92 -15.18 31.41
CA ASN A 5 -2.46 -14.44 30.28
C ASN A 5 -1.28 -13.95 29.43
N GLU A 6 -1.05 -14.61 28.30
CA GLU A 6 -0.08 -14.22 27.30
C GLU A 6 -0.47 -12.86 26.72
N ASN A 7 0.34 -11.86 27.07
CA ASN A 7 0.27 -10.50 26.56
C ASN A 7 0.60 -10.52 25.06
N THR A 8 -0.40 -10.65 24.20
CA THR A 8 -0.24 -10.48 22.75
C THR A 8 -0.08 -8.98 22.49
N THR A 9 1.16 -8.51 22.59
CA THR A 9 1.54 -7.19 22.09
C THR A 9 1.52 -7.27 20.57
N VAL A 10 0.41 -6.85 19.96
CA VAL A 10 0.37 -6.60 18.52
C VAL A 10 1.25 -5.36 18.29
N ASN A 11 2.53 -5.58 18.02
CA ASN A 11 3.43 -4.53 17.57
C ASN A 11 3.02 -4.13 16.14
N THR A 12 1.96 -3.34 16.00
CA THR A 12 1.67 -2.62 14.74
C THR A 12 2.57 -1.40 14.66
N THR A 13 3.88 -1.62 14.57
CA THR A 13 4.78 -0.62 14.02
C THR A 13 4.84 -0.89 12.53
N THR A 14 3.79 -0.51 11.80
CA THR A 14 3.80 -0.59 10.32
C THR A 14 4.52 0.62 9.75
N ASP A 15 5.76 0.81 10.20
CA ASP A 15 6.68 1.73 9.56
C ASP A 15 7.15 1.07 8.27
N ALA A 16 7.16 1.83 7.17
CA ALA A 16 7.67 1.34 5.90
C ALA A 16 9.11 0.84 6.10
N SER A 17 9.33 -0.47 5.94
CA SER A 17 10.67 -1.01 6.14
C SER A 17 11.62 -0.39 5.09
N PRO A 18 12.87 -0.06 5.45
CA PRO A 18 13.82 0.48 4.49
C PRO A 18 14.02 -0.43 3.26
N GLY A 19 13.90 -1.74 3.45
CA GLY A 19 13.99 -2.73 2.37
C GLY A 19 12.82 -2.65 1.38
N ASP A 20 11.59 -2.47 1.87
CA ASP A 20 10.41 -2.36 1.01
C ASP A 20 10.43 -1.07 0.19
N VAL A 21 10.88 0.03 0.81
CA VAL A 21 11.02 1.32 0.12
C VAL A 21 12.06 1.22 -0.99
N ALA A 22 13.23 0.63 -0.71
CA ALA A 22 14.28 0.42 -1.70
C ALA A 22 13.82 -0.47 -2.86
N ALA A 23 13.17 -1.61 -2.56
CA ALA A 23 12.65 -2.52 -3.58
C ALA A 23 11.63 -1.82 -4.50
N ARG A 24 10.72 -1.02 -3.92
CA ARG A 24 9.72 -0.26 -4.68
C ARG A 24 10.37 0.82 -5.55
N LEU A 25 11.39 1.51 -5.04
CA LEU A 25 12.14 2.51 -5.81
C LEU A 25 12.83 1.84 -7.01
N THR A 26 13.52 0.71 -6.80
CA THR A 26 14.16 -0.06 -7.88
C THR A 26 13.15 -0.49 -8.95
N MET A 27 11.97 -1.00 -8.56
CA MET A 27 10.92 -1.35 -9.52
C MET A 27 10.43 -0.15 -10.35
N ILE A 28 10.34 1.03 -9.75
CA ILE A 28 9.93 2.25 -10.45
C ILE A 28 11.03 2.67 -11.43
N GLU A 29 12.29 2.70 -10.98
CA GLU A 29 13.44 3.06 -11.81
C GLU A 29 13.62 2.13 -13.01
N GLN A 30 13.29 0.84 -12.87
CA GLN A 30 13.31 -0.13 -13.98
C GLN A 30 12.20 0.09 -15.02
N ARG A 31 11.10 0.76 -14.65
CA ARG A 31 9.90 0.93 -15.49
C ARG A 31 9.84 2.27 -16.21
N ILE A 32 10.52 3.27 -15.68
CA ILE A 32 10.56 4.61 -16.27
C ILE A 32 11.57 4.66 -17.41
N ALA A 33 11.21 5.37 -18.48
CA ALA A 33 12.08 5.51 -19.66
C ALA A 33 13.31 6.43 -19.41
N HIS A 34 13.23 7.29 -18.40
CA HIS A 34 14.27 8.26 -18.06
C HIS A 34 14.70 8.10 -16.60
N PRO A 35 16.01 8.10 -16.31
CA PRO A 35 16.51 8.04 -14.94
C PRO A 35 16.00 9.20 -14.09
N LEU A 36 15.75 8.94 -12.81
CA LEU A 36 15.41 9.98 -11.84
C LEU A 36 16.64 10.84 -11.52
N THR A 37 16.43 12.15 -11.38
CA THR A 37 17.39 13.04 -10.71
C THR A 37 17.42 12.74 -9.21
N GLU A 38 18.44 13.21 -8.49
CA GLU A 38 18.52 13.01 -7.03
C GLU A 38 17.33 13.62 -6.28
N GLU A 39 16.90 14.81 -6.70
CA GLU A 39 15.69 15.46 -6.18
C GLU A 39 14.44 14.61 -6.48
N GLY A 40 14.35 14.05 -7.69
CA GLY A 40 13.28 13.14 -8.08
C GLY A 40 13.25 11.86 -7.25
N ARG A 41 14.40 11.25 -6.97
CA ARG A 41 14.51 10.07 -6.11
C ARG A 41 14.02 10.36 -4.69
N THR A 42 14.38 11.51 -4.15
CA THR A 42 13.94 11.93 -2.81
C THR A 42 12.41 12.04 -2.76
N LEU A 43 11.81 12.75 -3.73
CA LEU A 43 10.36 12.91 -3.82
C LEU A 43 9.62 11.59 -4.01
N VAL A 44 10.17 10.69 -4.84
CA VAL A 44 9.60 9.36 -5.07
C VAL A 44 9.68 8.53 -3.80
N THR A 45 10.81 8.56 -3.09
CA THR A 45 11.01 7.86 -1.81
C THR A 45 9.97 8.30 -0.77
N ASP A 46 9.80 9.61 -0.57
CA ASP A 46 8.78 10.16 0.35
C ASP A 46 7.36 9.70 -0.03
N ARG A 47 7.08 9.64 -1.33
CA ARG A 47 5.78 9.17 -1.82
C ARG A 47 5.58 7.67 -1.60
N ILE A 48 6.62 6.86 -1.76
CA ILE A 48 6.58 5.42 -1.46
C ILE A 48 6.27 5.20 0.01
N VAL A 49 6.99 5.88 0.92
CA VAL A 49 6.77 5.78 2.37
C VAL A 49 5.32 6.10 2.73
N ARG A 50 4.78 7.22 2.24
CA ARG A 50 3.38 7.59 2.45
C ARG A 50 2.40 6.56 1.90
N SER A 51 2.69 6.00 0.73
CA SER A 51 1.81 5.00 0.09
C SER A 51 1.79 3.68 0.85
N ILE A 52 2.94 3.25 1.41
CA ILE A 52 3.02 2.05 2.25
C ILE A 52 2.23 2.25 3.54
N ALA A 53 2.41 3.39 4.22
CA ALA A 53 1.66 3.73 5.42
C ALA A 53 0.13 3.77 5.16
N LEU A 54 -0.29 4.38 4.05
CA LEU A 54 -1.70 4.40 3.64
C LEU A 54 -2.23 2.98 3.35
N GLY A 55 -1.46 2.17 2.62
CA GLY A 55 -1.82 0.79 2.33
C GLY A 55 -2.02 -0.03 3.59
N ALA A 56 -1.11 0.10 4.56
CA ALA A 56 -1.23 -0.54 5.87
C ALA A 56 -2.51 -0.13 6.61
N ALA A 57 -2.85 1.17 6.59
CA ALA A 57 -4.08 1.66 7.20
C ALA A 57 -5.34 1.10 6.52
N LEU A 58 -5.33 0.97 5.19
CA LEU A 58 -6.44 0.39 4.43
C LEU A 58 -6.58 -1.11 4.67
N HIS A 59 -5.48 -1.85 4.80
CA HIS A 59 -5.50 -3.28 5.11
C HIS A 59 -6.03 -3.61 6.51
N ALA A 60 -5.98 -2.65 7.44
CA ALA A 60 -6.59 -2.79 8.76
C ALA A 60 -8.12 -2.63 8.73
N TYR A 61 -8.69 -2.13 7.62
CA TYR A 61 -10.13 -1.98 7.48
C TYR A 61 -10.78 -3.36 7.28
N PRO A 62 -11.76 -3.76 8.12
CA PRO A 62 -12.40 -5.06 7.99
C PRO A 62 -13.33 -5.05 6.78
N LEU A 63 -12.92 -5.77 5.73
CA LEU A 63 -13.75 -5.99 4.54
C LEU A 63 -14.35 -7.40 4.58
N ALA A 64 -15.64 -7.50 4.28
CA ALA A 64 -16.33 -8.75 4.00
C ALA A 64 -16.28 -9.05 2.49
N ASN A 65 -16.39 -10.32 2.11
CA ASN A 65 -16.49 -10.69 0.68
C ASN A 65 -17.75 -10.13 -0.01
N ALA A 66 -18.73 -9.65 0.77
CA ALA A 66 -19.91 -8.97 0.27
C ALA A 66 -19.70 -7.47 0.07
N ASP A 67 -18.55 -6.92 0.47
CA ASP A 67 -18.21 -5.52 0.22
C ASP A 67 -17.82 -5.38 -1.26
N GLU A 68 -18.72 -4.77 -2.01
CA GLU A 68 -18.57 -4.56 -3.44
C GLU A 68 -17.73 -3.30 -3.74
N PRO A 69 -17.03 -3.27 -4.89
CA PRO A 69 -16.35 -2.06 -5.33
C PRO A 69 -17.34 -0.92 -5.54
N GLU A 70 -16.96 0.30 -5.16
CA GLU A 70 -17.80 1.50 -5.34
C GLU A 70 -18.22 1.73 -6.79
N ILE A 71 -17.35 1.35 -7.74
CA ILE A 71 -17.62 1.42 -9.18
C ILE A 71 -17.75 0.01 -9.71
N ASP A 72 -18.99 -0.38 -10.02
CA ASP A 72 -19.27 -1.63 -10.70
C ASP A 72 -18.98 -1.53 -12.22
N PHE A 73 -18.59 -2.67 -12.79
CA PHE A 73 -18.33 -2.79 -14.21
C PHE A 73 -19.63 -3.01 -14.99
N ASP A 74 -20.12 -1.95 -15.64
CA ASP A 74 -21.25 -2.04 -16.58
C ASP A 74 -20.74 -2.04 -18.04
N PRO A 75 -20.75 -3.18 -18.74
CA PRO A 75 -20.28 -3.28 -20.13
C PRO A 75 -21.20 -2.57 -21.15
N LEU A 76 -22.42 -2.17 -20.75
CA LEU A 76 -23.39 -1.47 -21.60
C LEU A 76 -23.39 0.05 -21.40
N ARG A 77 -22.63 0.57 -20.42
CA ARG A 77 -22.56 2.00 -20.06
C ARG A 77 -22.10 2.95 -21.17
N GLY A 78 -21.77 2.44 -22.37
CA GLY A 78 -21.44 3.20 -23.57
C GLY A 78 -22.33 2.94 -24.80
N ARG A 79 -23.36 2.09 -24.71
CA ARG A 79 -24.23 1.68 -25.86
C ARG A 79 -25.53 2.46 -25.99
N ARG A 80 -25.63 3.67 -25.43
CA ARG A 80 -26.71 4.60 -25.80
C ARG A 80 -26.23 5.49 -26.95
N ARG A 81 -26.38 5.00 -28.17
CA ARG A 81 -26.42 5.81 -29.40
C ARG A 81 -27.57 5.32 -30.25
#